data_AF-A0A914Z6D1-F1
#
_entry.id   AF-A0A914Z6D1-F1
#
_cell.length_a   1.000
_cell.length_b   1.000
_cell.length_c   1.000
_cell.angle_alpha   90.00
_cell.angle_beta   90.00
_cell.angle_gamma   90.00
#
_symmetry.space_group_name_H-M   'P 1'
#
loop_
_entity.id
_entity.type
_entity.pdbx_description
1 polymer ?
#
loop_
_entity_poly.entity_id
_entity_poly.type
_entity_poly.pdbx_seq_one_letter_code
_entity_poly.pdbx_strand_id
1 'polypeptide(L)'
;MVRHGKNATASSVYSYAERKKDSAQSGYGTLHARLGADSVKPFDCCCLSLQPCREPLISPDGYIFDKESVLKYILHRKDMYKLEKRKMKL
;
A
#
# COMPACT_ATOMS: atom_id res chain seq x y z
N MET A 1 20.22 -22.69 -10.69
CA MET A 1 20.05 -22.78 -12.16
C MET A 1 19.38 -24.12 -12.44
N VAL A 2 18.08 -24.14 -12.73
CA VAL A 2 17.35 -25.40 -12.96
C VAL A 2 17.80 -25.96 -14.31
N ARG A 3 18.09 -27.26 -14.37
CA ARG A 3 18.64 -27.93 -15.56
C ARG A 3 17.71 -27.72 -16.76
N HIS A 4 18.21 -27.09 -17.82
CA HIS A 4 17.51 -27.01 -19.10
C HIS A 4 17.48 -28.43 -19.71
N GLY A 5 16.30 -29.03 -19.78
CA GLY A 5 16.12 -30.31 -20.46
C GLY A 5 16.42 -30.12 -21.95
N LYS A 6 17.40 -30.84 -22.49
CA LYS A 6 17.85 -30.73 -23.90
C LYS A 6 16.75 -31.05 -24.93
N ASN A 7 15.62 -31.62 -24.50
CA ASN A 7 14.50 -32.07 -25.33
C ASN A 7 13.15 -31.45 -24.87
N ALA A 8 13.10 -30.14 -24.63
CA ALA A 8 11.83 -29.46 -24.36
C ALA A 8 11.04 -29.29 -25.68
N THR A 9 10.11 -30.22 -25.97
CA THR A 9 9.19 -30.16 -27.13
C THR A 9 8.07 -29.13 -26.96
N ALA A 10 7.91 -28.54 -25.78
CA ALA A 10 7.08 -27.35 -25.56
C ALA A 10 7.95 -26.10 -25.76
N SER A 11 8.25 -25.76 -27.02
CA SER A 11 8.83 -24.44 -27.32
C SER A 11 7.88 -23.38 -26.74
N SER A 12 8.35 -22.54 -25.83
CA SER A 12 7.54 -21.43 -25.37
C SER A 12 7.31 -20.50 -26.54
N VAL A 13 6.05 -20.41 -26.99
CA VAL A 13 5.63 -19.50 -28.07
C VAL A 13 6.15 -18.08 -27.82
N TYR A 14 6.19 -17.67 -26.56
CA TYR A 14 6.82 -16.43 -26.12
C TYR A 14 8.23 -16.64 -25.61
N SER A 15 9.14 -15.83 -26.14
CA SER A 15 10.46 -15.56 -25.56
C SER A 15 10.33 -14.91 -24.18
N TYR A 16 11.41 -14.99 -23.40
CA TYR A 16 11.48 -14.32 -22.09
C TYR A 16 11.23 -12.80 -22.20
N ALA A 17 11.73 -12.16 -23.25
CA ALA A 17 11.57 -10.73 -23.47
C ALA A 17 10.11 -10.35 -23.76
N GLU A 18 9.40 -11.17 -24.54
CA GLU A 18 7.98 -10.93 -24.84
C GLU A 18 7.12 -11.12 -23.59
N ARG A 19 7.34 -12.20 -22.82
CA ARG A 19 6.67 -12.37 -21.52
C ARG A 19 6.87 -11.18 -20.60
N LYS A 20 8.09 -10.64 -20.54
CA LYS A 20 8.39 -9.47 -19.71
C LYS A 20 7.68 -8.20 -20.19
N LYS A 21 7.57 -7.99 -21.52
CA LYS A 21 6.82 -6.87 -22.10
C LYS A 21 5.32 -7.01 -21.85
N ASP A 22 4.76 -8.19 -22.07
CA ASP A 22 3.34 -8.47 -21.83
C ASP A 22 2.98 -8.31 -20.36
N SER A 23 3.81 -8.80 -19.43
CA SER A 23 3.60 -8.56 -17.98
C SER A 23 3.67 -7.07 -17.61
N ALA A 24 4.56 -6.29 -18.23
CA ALA A 24 4.65 -4.86 -17.98
C ALA A 24 3.45 -4.08 -18.54
N GLN A 25 2.98 -4.44 -19.74
CA GLN A 25 1.86 -3.77 -20.40
C GLN A 25 0.50 -4.19 -19.84
N SER A 26 0.35 -5.46 -19.46
CA SER A 26 -0.89 -6.00 -18.93
C SER A 26 -1.14 -5.61 -17.47
N GLY A 27 -0.11 -5.12 -16.75
CA GLY A 27 -0.21 -4.66 -15.36
C GLY A 27 -0.64 -5.74 -14.35
N TYR A 28 -0.66 -7.02 -14.76
CA TYR A 28 -1.19 -8.14 -13.99
C TYR A 28 -0.04 -9.07 -13.57
N GLY A 29 -0.02 -9.47 -12.29
CA GLY A 29 1.02 -10.31 -11.70
C GLY A 29 1.93 -9.57 -10.71
N THR A 30 2.96 -10.26 -10.21
CA THR A 30 3.92 -9.71 -9.24
C THR A 30 4.94 -8.81 -9.96
N LEU A 31 4.66 -7.51 -9.99
CA LEU A 31 5.61 -6.49 -10.43
C LEU A 31 6.68 -6.30 -9.35
N HIS A 32 7.86 -6.92 -9.53
CA HIS A 32 9.03 -6.64 -8.71
C HIS A 32 9.66 -5.30 -9.15
N ALA A 33 8.99 -4.20 -8.84
CA ALA A 33 9.54 -2.85 -9.01
C ALA A 33 10.36 -2.47 -7.76
N ARG A 34 11.54 -1.88 -7.97
CA ARG A 34 12.27 -1.21 -6.88
C ARG A 34 11.58 0.12 -6.63
N LEU A 35 10.97 0.27 -5.46
CA LEU A 35 10.42 1.53 -5.00
C LEU A 35 11.57 2.44 -4.55
N GLY A 36 11.44 3.74 -4.84
CA GLY A 36 12.39 4.74 -4.37
C GLY A 36 12.22 5.02 -2.87
N ALA A 37 13.17 5.76 -2.29
CA ALA A 37 13.11 6.17 -0.88
C ALA A 37 11.90 7.09 -0.59
N ASP A 38 11.45 7.82 -1.61
CA ASP A 38 10.25 8.66 -1.63
C ASP A 38 8.95 7.86 -1.44
N SER A 39 8.96 6.56 -1.76
CA SER A 39 7.81 5.68 -1.56
C SER A 39 7.65 5.24 -0.10
N VAL A 40 8.64 5.52 0.76
CA VAL A 40 8.62 5.18 2.18
C VAL A 40 8.29 6.44 2.97
N LYS A 41 7.31 6.33 3.88
CA LYS A 41 6.93 7.44 4.78
C LYS A 41 8.16 7.86 5.62
N PRO A 42 8.50 9.17 5.69
CA PRO A 42 9.49 9.66 6.62
C PRO A 42 9.12 9.35 8.07
N PHE A 43 10.14 9.26 8.94
CA PHE A 43 9.95 8.90 10.35
C PHE A 43 9.18 9.97 11.13
N ASP A 44 9.39 11.24 10.82
CA ASP A 44 8.81 12.41 11.48
C ASP A 44 7.42 12.80 10.96
N CYS A 45 6.89 12.06 9.98
CA CYS A 45 5.58 12.33 9.38
C CYS A 45 4.44 11.56 10.06
N CYS A 46 3.29 12.23 10.18
CA CYS A 46 2.05 11.67 10.69
C CYS A 46 1.51 10.57 9.78
N CYS A 47 1.10 9.43 10.36
CA CYS A 47 0.50 8.33 9.60
C CYS A 47 -0.90 8.65 9.01
N LEU A 48 -1.55 9.75 9.41
CA LEU A 48 -2.85 10.18 8.87
C LEU A 48 -2.71 11.26 7.80
N SER A 49 -1.95 12.32 8.07
CA SER A 49 -1.82 13.47 7.16
C SER A 49 -0.65 13.36 6.19
N LEU A 50 0.31 12.44 6.43
CA LEU A 50 1.56 12.31 5.68
C LEU A 50 2.40 13.60 5.65
N GLN A 51 2.12 14.53 6.56
CA GLN A 51 2.89 15.76 6.76
C GLN A 51 3.78 15.62 8.00
N PRO A 52 4.88 16.38 8.09
CA PRO A 52 5.70 16.46 9.29
C PRO A 52 4.86 16.83 10.51
N CYS A 53 5.03 16.10 11.62
CA CYS A 53 4.29 16.33 12.86
C CYS A 53 4.73 17.63 13.54
N ARG A 54 3.78 18.41 14.06
CA ARG A 54 4.07 19.55 14.93
C ARG A 54 4.07 19.14 16.40
N GLU A 55 3.02 18.43 16.81
CA GLU A 55 2.88 17.90 18.17
C GLU A 55 2.68 16.37 18.09
N PRO A 56 3.78 15.60 18.06
CA PRO A 56 3.72 14.17 17.81
C PRO A 56 3.12 13.42 19.01
N LEU A 57 2.22 12.50 18.71
CA LEU A 57 1.67 11.50 19.60
C LEU A 57 2.06 10.11 19.10
N ILE A 58 2.35 9.21 20.02
CA ILE A 58 2.76 7.84 19.71
C ILE A 58 1.68 6.87 20.20
N SER A 59 1.23 5.98 19.31
CA SER A 59 0.41 4.84 19.67
C SER A 59 1.24 3.79 20.43
N PRO A 60 0.65 2.96 21.32
CA PRO A 60 1.34 1.82 21.92
C PRO A 60 2.03 0.90 20.91
N ASP A 61 1.48 0.79 19.68
CA ASP A 61 2.06 0.00 18.59
C ASP A 61 3.25 0.67 17.88
N GLY A 62 3.63 1.89 18.29
CA GLY A 62 4.79 2.63 17.75
C GLY A 62 4.48 3.53 16.55
N TYR A 63 3.22 3.77 16.21
CA TYR A 63 2.85 4.71 15.14
C TYR A 63 2.86 6.16 15.62
N ILE A 64 3.42 7.05 14.80
CA ILE A 64 3.44 8.50 15.03
C ILE A 64 2.23 9.15 14.36
N PHE A 65 1.58 10.02 15.11
CA PHE A 65 0.48 10.83 14.64
C PHE A 65 0.62 12.28 15.11
N ASP A 66 0.04 13.20 14.38
CA ASP A 66 -0.08 14.59 14.82
C ASP A 66 -1.38 14.75 15.63
N LYS A 67 -1.30 15.43 16.78
CA LYS A 67 -2.41 15.56 17.73
C LYS A 67 -3.69 16.10 17.10
N GLU A 68 -3.58 17.13 16.27
CA GLU A 68 -4.75 17.68 15.56
C GLU A 68 -5.41 16.67 14.64
N SER A 69 -4.59 15.89 13.91
CA SER A 69 -5.07 14.90 12.94
C SER A 69 -5.85 13.79 13.62
N VAL A 70 -5.34 13.30 14.77
CA VAL A 70 -6.01 12.26 15.57
C VAL A 70 -7.33 12.76 16.12
N LEU A 71 -7.37 13.98 16.68
CA LEU A 71 -8.59 14.54 17.25
C LEU A 71 -9.68 14.73 16.17
N LYS A 72 -9.31 15.30 15.01
CA LYS A 72 -10.22 15.44 13.86
C LYS A 72 -10.77 14.09 13.42
N TYR A 73 -9.90 13.07 13.33
CA TYR A 73 -10.30 11.72 12.97
C TYR A 73 -11.30 11.11 13.96
N ILE A 74 -11.04 11.21 15.27
CA ILE A 74 -11.94 10.66 16.31
C ILE A 74 -13.31 11.31 16.26
N LEU A 75 -13.38 12.65 16.15
CA LEU A 75 -14.65 13.37 16.06
C LEU A 75 -15.45 12.94 14.82
N HIS A 76 -14.80 12.97 13.66
CA HIS A 76 -15.42 12.53 12.40
C HIS A 76 -15.93 11.09 12.49
N ARG A 77 -15.12 10.18 13.05
CA ARG A 77 -15.48 8.77 13.19
C ARG A 77 -16.68 8.58 14.13
N LYS A 78 -16.74 9.32 15.23
CA LYS A 78 -17.91 9.29 16.15
C LYS A 78 -19.19 9.74 15.46
N ASP A 79 -19.14 10.76 14.61
CA ASP A 79 -20.31 11.24 13.90
C ASP A 79 -20.77 10.27 12.80
N MET A 80 -19.83 9.67 12.07
CA MET A 80 -20.12 8.57 11.14
C MET A 80 -20.83 7.39 11.83
N TYR A 81 -20.33 6.95 12.99
CA TYR A 81 -20.98 5.88 13.75
C TYR A 81 -22.40 6.21 14.21
N LYS A 82 -22.67 7.47 14.58
CA LYS A 82 -24.03 7.91 14.92
C LYS A 82 -24.95 7.82 13.69
N LEU A 83 -24.46 8.21 12.52
CA LEU A 83 -25.22 8.15 11.27
C LEU A 83 -25.52 6.70 10.87
N GLU A 84 -24.52 5.81 10.91
CA GLU A 84 -24.68 4.38 10.63
C GLU A 84 -25.71 3.75 11.58
N LYS A 85 -25.63 4.04 12.88
CA LYS A 85 -26.63 3.56 13.86
C LYS A 85 -28.05 4.05 13.57
N ARG A 86 -28.22 5.26 13.05
CA ARG A 86 -29.54 5.78 12.66
C ARG A 86 -30.06 5.05 11.42
N LYS A 87 -29.20 4.81 10.43
CA LYS A 87 -29.55 4.07 9.21
C LYS A 87 -29.94 2.63 9.48
N MET A 88 -29.29 1.95 10.43
CA MET A 88 -29.62 0.56 10.81
C MET A 88 -30.89 0.43 11.67
N LYS A 89 -31.41 1.54 12.21
CA LYS A 89 -32.65 1.55 13.01
C LYS A 89 -33.91 1.88 12.20
N LEU A 90 -33.74 2.25 10.93
CA LEU A 90 -34.80 2.45 9.92
C LEU A 90 -34.94 1.17 9.10
#